data_AF-A0A0F9RR02-F1
#
_entry.id   AF-A0A0F9RR02-F1
#
_cell.length_a   1.000
_cell.length_b   1.000
_cell.length_c   1.000
_cell.angle_alpha   90.00
_cell.angle_beta   90.00
_cell.angle_gamma   90.00
#
_symmetry.space_group_name_H-M   'P 1'
#
loop_
_entity.id
_entity.type
_entity.pdbx_description
1 polymer ?
#
loop_
_entity_poly.entity_id
_entity_poly.type
_entity_poly.pdbx_seq_one_letter_code
_entity_poly.pdbx_strand_id
1 'polypeptide(L)' 'MTKKEAEHEFKARHRRVINLHELNQADGRWPVPKDKPMRSEAWNDFTDALCKEGRITMKQYETWTHPSWCN' A
#
# COMPACT_ATOMS: atom_id res chain seq x y z
N MET A 1 -5.54 -11.77 10.34
CA MET A 1 -4.73 -10.55 10.50
C MET A 1 -5.63 -9.35 10.81
N THR A 2 -5.17 -8.38 11.60
CA THR A 2 -5.86 -7.10 11.88
C THR A 2 -5.47 -6.00 10.89
N LYS A 3 -6.28 -4.94 10.78
CA LYS A 3 -6.00 -3.82 9.87
C LYS A 3 -4.64 -3.16 10.16
N LYS A 4 -4.30 -2.96 11.43
CA LYS A 4 -3.01 -2.37 11.84
C LYS A 4 -1.81 -3.22 11.44
N GLU A 5 -1.93 -4.54 11.56
CA GLU A 5 -0.87 -5.47 11.13
C GLU A 5 -0.70 -5.43 9.61
N ALA A 6 -1.81 -5.43 8.87
CA ALA A 6 -1.79 -5.31 7.41
C ALA A 6 -1.18 -3.98 6.95
N GLU A 7 -1.52 -2.87 7.61
CA GLU A 7 -0.92 -1.55 7.35
C GLU A 7 0.59 -1.52 7.62
N HIS A 8 1.04 -2.20 8.68
CA HIS A 8 2.45 -2.32 9.01
C HIS A 8 3.21 -3.19 7.99
N GLU A 9 2.65 -4.34 7.62
CA GLU A 9 3.22 -5.23 6.60
C GLU A 9 3.27 -4.53 5.23
N PHE A 10 2.20 -3.83 4.87
CA PHE A 10 2.14 -3.03 3.65
C PHE A 10 3.19 -1.93 3.63
N LYS A 11 3.36 -1.18 4.72
CA LYS A 11 4.42 -0.16 4.87
C LYS A 11 5.82 -0.76 4.74
N ALA A 12 6.05 -1.93 5.32
CA ALA A 12 7.34 -2.60 5.24
C ALA A 12 7.64 -3.05 3.80
N ARG A 13 6.66 -3.67 3.12
CA ARG A 13 6.79 -4.21 1.76
C ARG A 13 6.87 -3.10 0.70
N HIS A 14 6.09 -2.04 0.87
CA HIS A 14 6.00 -0.91 -0.06
C HIS A 14 6.77 0.31 0.42
N ARG A 15 7.74 0.16 1.33
CA ARG A 15 8.57 1.26 1.85
C ARG A 15 9.17 2.11 0.74
N ARG A 16 9.63 1.47 -0.34
CA ARG A 16 10.18 2.18 -1.51
C ARG A 16 9.13 3.05 -2.18
N VAL A 17 7.94 2.51 -2.44
CA VAL A 17 6.82 3.20 -3.11
C VAL A 17 6.20 4.30 -2.23
N ILE A 18 6.14 4.09 -0.92
CA ILE A 18 5.58 5.05 0.05
C ILE A 18 6.58 6.18 0.36
N ASN A 19 7.88 5.88 0.46
CA ASN A 19 8.95 6.86 0.72
C ASN A 19 9.67 7.30 -0.57
N LEU A 20 9.00 7.24 -1.73
CA LEU A 20 9.63 7.50 -3.04
C LEU A 20 10.00 8.98 -3.28
N HIS A 21 10.13 9.76 -2.21
CA HIS A 21 10.79 11.06 -2.18
C HIS A 21 12.33 10.93 -2.20
N GLU A 22 12.90 9.86 -1.64
CA GLU A 22 14.37 9.72 -1.49
C GLU A 22 15.08 9.05 -2.69
N LEU A 23 14.37 8.34 -3.57
CA LEU A 23 15.01 7.60 -4.68
C LEU A 23 15.19 8.41 -5.97
N ASN A 24 14.60 9.60 -6.07
CA ASN A 24 14.58 10.37 -7.32
C ASN A 24 15.75 11.35 -7.51
N GLN A 25 16.59 11.60 -6.49
CA GLN A 25 17.74 12.50 -6.67
C GLN A 25 18.96 11.84 -7.34
N ALA A 26 18.99 10.51 -7.48
CA ALA A 26 20.17 9.79 -7.95
C ALA A 26 20.15 9.36 -9.44
N ASP A 27 18.99 9.31 -10.11
CA ASP A 27 18.85 8.64 -11.43
C ASP A 27 18.22 9.51 -12.54
N GLY A 28 17.93 10.78 -12.29
CA GLY A 28 17.31 11.67 -13.31
C GLY A 28 15.88 11.27 -13.72
N ARG A 29 15.24 10.36 -12.98
CA ARG A 29 13.82 10.01 -13.16
C ARG A 29 12.93 11.07 -12.53
N TRP A 30 11.84 11.40 -13.24
CA TRP A 30 10.84 12.37 -12.83
C TRP A 30 10.38 12.09 -11.39
N PRO A 31 10.22 13.10 -10.51
CA PRO A 31 9.75 12.87 -9.15
C PRO A 31 8.40 12.17 -9.26
N VAL A 32 8.34 10.90 -8.88
CA VAL A 32 7.07 10.17 -8.83
C VAL A 32 6.21 10.99 -7.87
N PRO A 33 5.10 11.57 -8.33
CA PRO A 33 4.25 12.33 -7.46
C PRO A 33 3.89 11.51 -6.21
N LYS A 34 3.35 12.17 -5.19
CA LYS A 34 2.52 11.46 -4.19
C LYS A 34 1.29 10.88 -4.92
N ASP A 35 1.48 9.94 -5.85
CA ASP A 35 0.45 9.38 -6.69
C ASP A 35 -0.50 8.64 -5.78
N LYS A 36 -1.56 9.36 -5.40
CA LYS A 36 -2.67 8.85 -4.61
C LYS A 36 -3.29 7.63 -5.30
N PRO A 37 -3.49 7.64 -6.64
CA PRO A 37 -4.00 6.46 -7.34
C PRO A 37 -3.10 5.24 -7.17
N MET A 38 -1.80 5.38 -7.46
CA MET A 38 -0.85 4.26 -7.39
C MET A 38 -0.76 3.62 -5.99
N ARG A 39 -0.82 4.44 -4.93
CA ARG A 39 -0.76 3.94 -3.53
C ARG A 39 -2.05 3.26 -3.10
N SER A 40 -3.19 3.72 -3.61
CA SER A 40 -4.49 3.10 -3.38
C SER A 40 -4.65 1.79 -4.17
N GLU A 41 -4.17 1.75 -5.41
CA GLU A 41 -4.12 0.53 -6.22
C GLU A 41 -3.23 -0.52 -5.57
N ALA A 42 -2.02 -0.16 -5.14
CA ALA A 42 -1.13 -1.08 -4.44
C ALA A 42 -1.76 -1.63 -3.13
N TRP A 43 -2.51 -0.81 -2.39
CA TRP A 43 -3.23 -1.29 -1.21
C TRP A 43 -4.34 -2.28 -1.58
N ASN A 44 -5.11 -2.01 -2.64
CA ASN A 44 -6.15 -2.91 -3.12
C ASN A 44 -5.56 -4.28 -3.49
N ASP A 45 -4.54 -4.29 -4.34
CA ASP A 45 -3.86 -5.51 -4.78
C ASP A 45 -3.30 -6.31 -3.59
N PHE A 46 -2.72 -5.62 -2.60
CA PHE A 46 -2.23 -6.24 -1.40
C PHE A 46 -3.35 -6.88 -0.57
N THR A 47 -4.45 -6.17 -0.33
CA THR A 47 -5.59 -6.72 0.43
C THR A 47 -6.32 -7.84 -0.31
N ASP A 48 -6.39 -7.78 -1.64
CA ASP A 48 -6.94 -8.84 -2.48
C ASP A 48 -6.08 -10.11 -2.38
N ALA A 49 -4.75 -9.99 -2.46
CA ALA A 49 -3.83 -11.10 -2.24
C ALA A 49 -4.00 -11.72 -0.84
N LEU A 50 -4.05 -10.89 0.22
CA LEU A 50 -4.27 -11.38 1.58
C LEU A 50 -5.59 -12.14 1.73
N CYS A 51 -6.64 -11.72 1.01
CA CYS A 51 -7.93 -12.38 1.04
C CYS A 51 -7.88 -13.73 0.29
N LYS A 52 -7.21 -13.78 -0.87
CA LYS A 52 -6.98 -15.01 -1.64
C LYS A 52 -6.12 -16.03 -0.89
N GLU A 53 -5.16 -15.55 -0.10
CA GLU A 53 -4.31 -16.37 0.77
C GLU A 53 -5.02 -16.80 2.08
N GLY A 54 -6.25 -16.33 2.32
CA GLY A 54 -7.01 -16.63 3.54
C GLY A 54 -6.46 -15.97 4.81
N ARG A 55 -5.54 -15.00 4.69
CA ARG A 55 -4.95 -14.27 5.85
C ARG A 55 -5.90 -13.21 6.41
N ILE A 56 -6.85 -12.77 5.59
CA ILE A 56 -8.00 -11.94 5.97
C ILE A 56 -9.28 -12.55 5.40
N THR A 57 -10.42 -12.25 6.01
CA THR A 57 -11.74 -12.68 5.53
C THR A 57 -12.28 -11.71 4.47
N MET A 58 -13.22 -12.16 3.62
CA MET A 58 -13.90 -11.27 2.66
C MET A 58 -14.54 -10.05 3.35
N LYS A 59 -15.15 -10.26 4.51
CA LYS A 59 -15.73 -9.16 5.29
C LYS A 59 -14.68 -8.11 5.67
N GLN A 60 -13.47 -8.53 6.00
CA GLN A 60 -12.37 -7.60 6.29
C GLN A 60 -11.93 -6.85 5.03
N TYR A 61 -11.75 -7.56 3.91
CA TYR A 61 -11.42 -6.95 2.62
C TYR A 61 -12.44 -5.87 2.23
N GLU A 62 -13.74 -6.18 2.31
CA GLU A 62 -14.83 -5.24 1.95
C GLU A 62 -14.95 -4.05 2.90
N THR A 63 -14.54 -4.20 4.16
CA THR A 63 -14.66 -3.16 5.18
C THR A 63 -13.41 -2.26 5.25
N TRP A 64 -12.26 -2.75 4.82
CA TRP A 64 -10.99 -2.02 4.97
C TRP A 64 -10.86 -0.90 3.94
N THR A 65 -11.07 0.33 4.42
CA THR A 65 -10.73 1.53 3.65
C THR A 65 -9.22 1.73 3.52
N HIS A 66 -8.81 2.44 2.47
CA HIS A 66 -7.43 2.86 2.27
C HIS A 66 -6.88 3.57 3.51
N PRO A 67 -5.59 3.36 3.84
CA PRO A 67 -4.95 4.11 4.91
C PRO A 67 -4.89 5.62 4.60
N SER A 68 -4.95 6.46 5.63
CA SER A 68 -5.01 7.92 5.48
C SER A 68 -3.82 8.54 4.76
N TRP A 69 -2.67 7.87 4.78
CA TRP A 69 -1.45 8.30 4.07
C TRP A 69 -1.43 7.93 2.57
N CYS A 70 -2.40 7.12 2.11
CA CYS A 70 -2.63 6.85 0.69
C CYS A 70 -3.58 7.87 0.03
N ASN A 71 -4.36 8.63 0.81
CA ASN A 71 -5.27 9.69 0.35
C ASN A 71 -4.60 11.08 0.18
#